data_AF-A0A6S7HIP6-F1
#
_entry.id   AF-A0A6S7HIP6-F1
#
_cell.length_a   1.000
_cell.length_b   1.000
_cell.length_c   1.000
_cell.angle_alpha   90.00
_cell.angle_beta   90.00
_cell.angle_gamma   90.00
#
_symmetry.space_group_name_H-M   'P 1'
#
loop_
_entity.id
_entity.type
_entity.pdbx_description
1 polymer ?
#
loop_
_entity_poly.entity_id
_entity_poly.type
_entity_poly.pdbx_seq_one_letter_code
_entity_poly.pdbx_strand_id
1 'polypeptide(L)'
;MADSKCSLPEAWKNGELTADTIGRRHERLLPDVADLEKDLTAVGKSIEGYIDALNNYCSAGCRVSATFAKLLGDTTLSKISQQFQQVTDKLEHKVLNDCNADISSSVLTTLSEFTSLLPAVKQEIGDYKRCKNRHSKCQETLESFAQKDVAASEGKRFQQVKERFSWADRDYTQKQEQLSQCLSSLEGNRIKMVGASLLSLLHTIAQFNGDMSTMLAPLGEYQSVGDYLRDREIAPQLKEATTTWCSFAQSYQSIRENDLSGEDVYNLLKHKKGEKLSMSQKSVLATHVKTLLEDYKKDVDSMDDGPVTIPGGFFKNPAGIRVALKGCCSRLESLAIDGVNLCPSHHDMIATLQLEIPKVQLAVASVGKPWHTVANLEGSDIVQSRQHCLKDLIEPLAKQFDIPFTKESYRSFTLTVLNEACSEKTILASKIAVQLLYGKDDLVVVKLSPDSSKTRNVRLHCKENGVNIEVQLTWWVTSDKSLFSGILEEDDSQPLFEVNTTYSTMIDYMDYLEEKESRLPSITVEYRSCAKQDTQDSTQLQT
;
A
#
# COMPACT_ATOMS: atom_id res chain seq x y z
N MET A 1 -18.86 -24.83 -22.65
CA MET A 1 -19.44 -25.43 -23.87
C MET A 1 -19.02 -24.57 -25.04
N ALA A 2 -17.81 -24.83 -25.55
CA ALA A 2 -17.23 -24.15 -26.69
C ALA A 2 -17.01 -25.21 -27.75
N ASP A 3 -17.90 -25.28 -28.73
CA ASP A 3 -17.68 -26.16 -29.88
C ASP A 3 -16.42 -25.66 -30.60
N SER A 4 -15.45 -26.56 -30.66
CA SER A 4 -14.20 -26.42 -31.39
C SER A 4 -14.51 -25.99 -32.83
N LYS A 5 -14.34 -24.69 -33.09
CA LYS A 5 -14.37 -24.12 -34.44
C LYS A 5 -13.12 -24.61 -35.16
N CYS A 6 -13.17 -25.82 -35.70
CA CYS A 6 -12.21 -26.28 -36.69
C CYS A 6 -12.17 -25.21 -37.79
N SER A 7 -10.98 -24.66 -38.01
CA SER A 7 -10.77 -23.56 -38.94
C SER A 7 -11.23 -24.02 -40.34
N LEU A 8 -11.98 -23.17 -41.04
CA LEU A 8 -12.50 -23.42 -42.40
C LEU A 8 -11.51 -24.16 -43.36
N PRO A 9 -10.19 -23.91 -43.31
CA PRO A 9 -9.21 -24.58 -44.18
C PRO A 9 -8.95 -26.04 -43.81
N GLU A 10 -8.98 -26.40 -42.53
CA GLU A 10 -8.68 -27.77 -42.05
C GLU A 10 -9.86 -28.71 -42.30
N ALA A 11 -11.08 -28.26 -41.99
CA ALA A 11 -12.29 -29.06 -42.22
C ALA A 11 -12.62 -29.26 -43.72
N TRP A 12 -12.20 -28.33 -44.59
CA TRP A 12 -12.29 -28.50 -46.06
C TRP A 12 -11.24 -29.47 -46.61
N LYS A 13 -10.03 -29.47 -46.04
CA LYS A 13 -8.95 -30.39 -46.44
C LYS A 13 -9.20 -31.84 -45.98
N ASN A 14 -9.85 -32.04 -44.84
CA ASN A 14 -10.02 -33.36 -44.23
C ASN A 14 -11.32 -34.09 -44.63
N GLY A 15 -12.24 -33.44 -45.36
CA GLY A 15 -13.49 -34.06 -45.82
C GLY A 15 -14.46 -34.45 -44.70
N GLU A 16 -14.31 -33.89 -43.50
CA GLU A 16 -15.03 -34.27 -42.27
C GLU A 16 -16.47 -33.73 -42.19
N LEU A 17 -16.92 -32.93 -43.17
CA LEU A 17 -18.23 -32.28 -43.15
C LEU A 17 -19.23 -32.99 -44.07
N THR A 18 -20.44 -33.25 -43.56
CA THR A 18 -21.54 -33.77 -44.41
C THR A 18 -21.95 -32.75 -45.47
N ALA A 19 -22.44 -33.21 -46.63
CA ALA A 19 -22.84 -32.36 -47.76
C ALA A 19 -23.83 -31.25 -47.35
N ASP A 20 -24.75 -31.54 -46.43
CA ASP A 20 -25.72 -30.60 -45.90
C ASP A 20 -25.08 -29.53 -44.99
N THR A 21 -24.05 -29.90 -44.24
CA THR A 21 -23.27 -28.94 -43.41
C THR A 21 -22.42 -28.02 -44.27
N ILE A 22 -21.86 -28.55 -45.37
CA ILE A 22 -21.10 -27.77 -46.37
C ILE A 22 -22.03 -26.79 -47.10
N GLY A 23 -23.25 -27.22 -47.45
CA GLY A 23 -24.27 -26.37 -48.06
C GLY A 23 -24.62 -25.15 -47.20
N ARG A 24 -25.02 -25.40 -45.94
CA ARG A 24 -25.37 -24.33 -44.97
C ARG A 24 -24.21 -23.38 -44.68
N ARG A 25 -22.97 -23.87 -44.63
CA ARG A 25 -21.78 -23.05 -44.35
C ARG A 25 -21.39 -22.16 -45.54
N HIS A 26 -21.63 -22.59 -46.78
CA HIS A 26 -21.43 -21.75 -47.97
C HIS A 26 -22.40 -20.57 -48.05
N GLU A 27 -23.63 -20.75 -47.60
CA GLU A 27 -24.64 -19.68 -47.57
C GLU A 27 -24.23 -18.57 -46.60
N ARG A 28 -23.66 -18.96 -45.45
CA ARG A 28 -23.23 -18.07 -44.37
C ARG A 28 -21.95 -17.25 -44.60
N LEU A 29 -21.11 -17.60 -45.58
CA LEU A 29 -19.81 -16.93 -45.80
C LEU A 29 -19.91 -15.40 -45.90
N LEU A 30 -20.88 -14.90 -46.67
CA LEU A 30 -21.04 -13.46 -46.90
C LEU A 30 -21.69 -12.74 -45.69
N PRO A 31 -22.75 -13.29 -45.06
CA PRO A 31 -23.24 -12.82 -43.76
C PRO A 31 -22.16 -12.75 -42.68
N ASP A 32 -21.32 -13.79 -42.53
CA ASP A 32 -20.32 -13.85 -41.46
C ASP A 32 -19.25 -12.75 -41.59
N VAL A 33 -18.84 -12.40 -42.82
CA VAL A 33 -17.92 -11.29 -43.07
C VAL A 33 -18.60 -9.93 -42.86
N ALA A 34 -19.90 -9.82 -43.16
CA ALA A 34 -20.67 -8.59 -42.90
C ALA A 34 -20.88 -8.36 -41.39
N ASP A 35 -21.15 -9.42 -40.63
CA ASP A 35 -21.23 -9.37 -39.16
C ASP A 35 -19.88 -8.95 -38.57
N LEU A 36 -18.76 -9.51 -39.07
CA LEU A 36 -17.42 -9.13 -38.63
C LEU A 36 -17.12 -7.63 -38.89
N GLU A 37 -17.46 -7.11 -40.07
CA GLU A 37 -17.28 -5.68 -40.38
C GLU A 37 -18.10 -4.77 -39.45
N LYS A 38 -19.34 -5.18 -39.15
CA LYS A 38 -20.22 -4.48 -38.21
C LYS A 38 -19.62 -4.47 -36.81
N ASP A 39 -19.11 -5.61 -36.34
CA ASP A 39 -18.49 -5.75 -35.03
C ASP A 39 -17.23 -4.88 -34.92
N LEU A 40 -16.36 -4.87 -35.94
CA LEU A 40 -15.17 -4.02 -35.97
C LEU A 40 -15.53 -2.53 -35.93
N THR A 41 -16.55 -2.13 -36.68
CA THR A 41 -17.05 -0.74 -36.67
C THR A 41 -17.61 -0.36 -35.30
N ALA A 42 -18.33 -1.28 -34.65
CA ALA A 42 -18.84 -1.07 -33.29
C ALA A 42 -17.71 -0.92 -32.27
N VAL A 43 -16.68 -1.77 -32.34
CA VAL A 43 -15.49 -1.69 -31.49
C VAL A 43 -14.76 -0.35 -31.68
N GLY A 44 -14.54 0.08 -32.92
CA GLY A 44 -13.92 1.37 -33.22
C GLY A 44 -14.67 2.54 -32.57
N LYS A 45 -15.99 2.58 -32.73
CA LYS A 45 -16.85 3.61 -32.08
C LYS A 45 -16.81 3.55 -30.55
N SER A 46 -16.74 2.36 -29.96
CA SER A 46 -16.61 2.22 -28.51
C SER A 46 -15.26 2.75 -28.01
N ILE A 47 -14.18 2.58 -28.78
CA ILE A 47 -12.85 3.11 -28.45
C ILE A 47 -12.84 4.65 -28.57
N GLU A 48 -13.46 5.21 -29.61
CA GLU A 48 -13.63 6.67 -29.75
C GLU A 48 -14.42 7.25 -28.57
N GLY A 49 -15.54 6.62 -28.19
CA GLY A 49 -16.30 7.03 -27.01
C GLY A 49 -15.53 6.91 -25.69
N TYR A 50 -14.58 5.98 -25.60
CA TYR A 50 -13.69 5.86 -24.46
C TYR A 50 -12.68 7.02 -24.39
N ILE A 51 -12.09 7.41 -25.52
CA ILE A 51 -11.22 8.59 -25.63
C ILE A 51 -11.97 9.85 -25.18
N ASP A 52 -13.20 10.05 -25.67
CA ASP A 52 -14.03 11.19 -25.29
C ASP A 52 -14.32 11.22 -23.78
N ALA A 53 -14.56 10.07 -23.16
CA ALA A 53 -14.77 9.98 -21.71
C ALA A 53 -13.50 10.36 -20.93
N LEU A 54 -12.32 9.92 -21.37
CA LEU A 54 -11.04 10.28 -20.75
C LEU A 54 -10.74 11.77 -20.86
N ASN A 55 -11.00 12.36 -22.02
CA ASN A 55 -10.87 13.80 -22.25
C ASN A 55 -11.75 14.59 -21.28
N ASN A 56 -13.04 14.22 -21.20
CA ASN A 56 -14.00 14.87 -20.31
C ASN A 56 -13.60 14.74 -18.83
N TYR A 57 -13.08 13.59 -18.42
CA TYR A 57 -12.59 13.36 -17.06
C TYR A 57 -11.43 14.30 -16.71
N CYS A 58 -10.39 14.38 -17.55
CA CYS A 58 -9.21 15.21 -17.26
C CYS A 58 -9.56 16.70 -17.30
N SER A 59 -10.31 17.15 -18.32
CA SER A 59 -10.74 18.56 -18.41
C SER A 59 -11.65 18.97 -17.25
N ALA A 60 -12.47 18.06 -16.71
CA ALA A 60 -13.23 18.34 -15.49
C ALA A 60 -12.29 18.53 -14.28
N GLY A 61 -11.26 17.70 -14.16
CA GLY A 61 -10.21 17.84 -13.15
C GLY A 61 -9.51 19.21 -13.20
N CYS A 62 -9.08 19.65 -14.38
CA CYS A 62 -8.44 20.97 -14.56
C CYS A 62 -9.38 22.13 -14.19
N ARG A 63 -10.68 22.05 -14.53
CA ARG A 63 -11.66 23.07 -14.14
C ARG A 63 -11.82 23.16 -12.62
N VAL A 64 -11.90 22.01 -11.96
CA VAL A 64 -12.05 21.94 -10.49
C VAL A 64 -10.80 22.50 -9.82
N SER A 65 -9.61 22.07 -10.24
CA SER A 65 -8.34 22.51 -9.65
C SER A 65 -8.09 24.01 -9.86
N ALA A 66 -8.37 24.54 -11.06
CA ALA A 66 -8.25 25.98 -11.35
C ALA A 66 -9.22 26.82 -10.49
N THR A 67 -10.43 26.30 -10.24
CA THR A 67 -11.40 26.97 -9.35
C THR A 67 -10.90 27.01 -7.91
N PHE A 68 -10.36 25.91 -7.39
CA PHE A 68 -9.76 25.87 -6.06
C PHE A 68 -8.51 26.75 -5.94
N ALA A 69 -7.65 26.77 -6.96
CA ALA A 69 -6.47 27.64 -6.99
C ALA A 69 -6.85 29.12 -6.94
N LYS A 70 -7.91 29.52 -7.66
CA LYS A 70 -8.46 30.87 -7.60
C LYS A 70 -9.08 31.20 -6.24
N LEU A 71 -9.85 30.27 -5.65
CA LEU A 71 -10.53 30.47 -4.37
C LEU A 71 -9.54 30.57 -3.20
N LEU A 72 -8.47 29.77 -3.23
CA LEU A 72 -7.52 29.62 -2.12
C LEU A 72 -6.21 30.38 -2.36
N GLY A 73 -6.09 31.13 -3.44
CA GLY A 73 -4.85 31.77 -3.89
C GLY A 73 -4.22 32.72 -2.87
N ASP A 74 -5.04 33.38 -2.06
CA ASP A 74 -4.62 34.33 -1.03
C ASP A 74 -4.60 33.71 0.39
N THR A 75 -4.71 32.39 0.49
CA THR A 75 -4.77 31.67 1.78
C THR A 75 -3.49 30.89 2.06
N THR A 76 -3.36 30.38 3.28
CA THR A 76 -2.30 29.42 3.65
C THR A 76 -2.32 28.16 2.79
N LEU A 77 -3.41 27.84 2.10
CA LEU A 77 -3.59 26.70 1.20
C LEU A 77 -3.19 26.97 -0.26
N SER A 78 -2.70 28.17 -0.58
CA SER A 78 -2.36 28.58 -1.95
C SER A 78 -1.36 27.63 -2.65
N LYS A 79 -0.37 27.09 -1.93
CA LYS A 79 0.64 26.20 -2.52
C LYS A 79 0.09 24.81 -2.86
N ILE A 80 -0.77 24.22 -2.02
CA ILE A 80 -1.38 22.92 -2.32
C ILE A 80 -2.45 23.03 -3.42
N SER A 81 -3.22 24.13 -3.46
CA SER A 81 -4.17 24.36 -4.54
C SER A 81 -3.46 24.61 -5.88
N GLN A 82 -2.32 25.33 -5.88
CA GLN A 82 -1.45 25.45 -7.06
C GLN A 82 -0.83 24.11 -7.46
N GLN A 83 -0.41 23.29 -6.50
CA GLN A 83 0.13 21.95 -6.79
C GLN A 83 -0.93 21.04 -7.42
N PHE A 84 -2.17 21.06 -6.90
CA PHE A 84 -3.29 20.34 -7.51
C PHE A 84 -3.52 20.80 -8.96
N GLN A 85 -3.53 22.11 -9.19
CA GLN A 85 -3.66 22.67 -10.55
C GLN A 85 -2.53 22.22 -11.48
N GLN A 86 -1.28 22.30 -11.04
CA GLN A 86 -0.12 21.86 -11.84
C GLN A 86 -0.17 20.36 -12.19
N VAL A 87 -0.64 19.53 -11.25
CA VAL A 87 -0.78 18.08 -11.48
C VAL A 87 -1.88 17.80 -12.50
N THR A 88 -3.05 18.42 -12.37
CA THR A 88 -4.14 18.23 -13.34
C THR A 88 -3.78 18.76 -14.73
N ASP A 89 -3.11 19.91 -14.80
CA ASP A 89 -2.67 20.50 -16.07
C ASP A 89 -1.67 19.58 -16.79
N LYS A 90 -0.72 18.98 -16.04
CA LYS A 90 0.21 17.98 -16.60
C LYS A 90 -0.50 16.71 -17.04
N LEU A 91 -1.50 16.25 -16.29
CA LEU A 91 -2.29 15.07 -16.64
C LEU A 91 -3.03 15.28 -17.97
N GLU A 92 -3.69 16.42 -18.15
CA GLU A 92 -4.41 16.76 -19.37
C GLU A 92 -3.46 17.01 -20.55
N HIS A 93 -2.43 17.84 -20.38
CA HIS A 93 -1.61 18.28 -21.51
C HIS A 93 -0.52 17.30 -21.93
N LYS A 94 -0.10 16.37 -21.06
CA LYS A 94 0.95 15.41 -21.36
C LYS A 94 0.40 13.99 -21.39
N VAL A 95 -0.02 13.46 -20.25
CA VAL A 95 -0.34 12.03 -20.09
C VAL A 95 -1.55 11.63 -20.93
N LEU A 96 -2.61 12.43 -20.92
CA LEU A 96 -3.80 12.18 -21.73
C LEU A 96 -3.52 12.31 -23.24
N ASN A 97 -2.73 13.32 -23.64
CA ASN A 97 -2.37 13.50 -25.04
C ASN A 97 -1.53 12.34 -25.58
N ASP A 98 -0.55 11.88 -24.82
CA ASP A 98 0.27 10.71 -25.17
C ASP A 98 -0.62 9.45 -25.30
N CYS A 99 -1.51 9.21 -24.32
CA CYS A 99 -2.48 8.12 -24.36
C CYS A 99 -3.40 8.17 -25.59
N ASN A 100 -3.96 9.35 -25.89
CA ASN A 100 -4.83 9.52 -27.05
C ASN A 100 -4.08 9.29 -28.37
N ALA A 101 -2.84 9.76 -28.47
CA ALA A 101 -1.98 9.56 -29.63
C ALA A 101 -1.67 8.07 -29.84
N ASP A 102 -1.37 7.34 -28.77
CA ASP A 102 -1.09 5.91 -28.81
C ASP A 102 -2.32 5.08 -29.19
N ILE A 103 -3.49 5.37 -28.60
CA ILE A 103 -4.75 4.69 -28.98
C ILE A 103 -5.07 4.97 -30.45
N SER A 104 -4.96 6.21 -30.89
CA SER A 104 -5.29 6.58 -32.26
C SER A 104 -4.33 5.93 -33.27
N SER A 105 -3.03 6.00 -33.02
CA SER A 105 -2.00 5.53 -33.96
C SER A 105 -1.79 4.02 -33.97
N SER A 106 -1.94 3.35 -32.82
CA SER A 106 -1.63 1.92 -32.69
C SER A 106 -2.89 1.05 -32.70
N VAL A 107 -3.99 1.52 -32.11
CA VAL A 107 -5.23 0.73 -31.98
C VAL A 107 -6.17 0.99 -33.16
N LEU A 108 -6.59 2.25 -33.35
CA LEU A 108 -7.59 2.61 -34.37
C LEU A 108 -7.04 2.45 -35.79
N THR A 109 -5.78 2.84 -36.05
CA THR A 109 -5.14 2.61 -37.36
C THR A 109 -5.09 1.13 -37.71
N THR A 110 -4.63 0.26 -36.80
CA THR A 110 -4.57 -1.20 -37.04
C THR A 110 -5.95 -1.82 -37.29
N LEU A 111 -6.99 -1.38 -36.56
CA LEU A 111 -8.37 -1.82 -36.81
C LEU A 111 -8.89 -1.35 -38.17
N SER A 112 -8.57 -0.12 -38.57
CA SER A 112 -8.93 0.44 -39.87
C SER A 112 -8.25 -0.32 -41.02
N GLU A 113 -6.96 -0.61 -40.88
CA GLU A 113 -6.19 -1.42 -41.84
C GLU A 113 -6.79 -2.81 -42.00
N PHE A 114 -7.15 -3.50 -40.91
CA PHE A 114 -7.80 -4.80 -41.00
C PHE A 114 -9.19 -4.72 -41.67
N THR A 115 -9.98 -3.70 -41.30
CA THR A 115 -11.32 -3.47 -41.88
C THR A 115 -11.23 -3.22 -43.39
N SER A 116 -10.16 -2.57 -43.86
CA SER A 116 -9.92 -2.30 -45.29
C SER A 116 -9.72 -3.56 -46.14
N LEU A 117 -9.41 -4.71 -45.53
CA LEU A 117 -9.24 -5.99 -46.23
C LEU A 117 -10.59 -6.68 -46.55
N LEU A 118 -11.65 -6.36 -45.81
CA LEU A 118 -12.94 -7.06 -45.90
C LEU A 118 -13.65 -6.90 -47.26
N PRO A 119 -13.61 -5.75 -47.95
CA PRO A 119 -14.17 -5.61 -49.30
C PRO A 119 -13.60 -6.60 -50.31
N ALA A 120 -12.28 -6.84 -50.28
CA ALA A 120 -11.62 -7.80 -51.17
C ALA A 120 -12.07 -9.24 -50.89
N VAL A 121 -12.22 -9.61 -49.61
CA VAL A 121 -12.75 -10.93 -49.22
C VAL A 121 -14.19 -11.11 -49.70
N LYS A 122 -15.04 -10.09 -49.53
CA LYS A 122 -16.43 -10.13 -50.02
C LYS A 122 -16.49 -10.34 -51.53
N GLN A 123 -15.57 -9.73 -52.28
CA GLN A 123 -15.46 -9.93 -53.72
C GLN A 123 -15.10 -11.38 -54.08
N GLU A 124 -14.08 -11.97 -53.44
CA GLU A 124 -13.70 -13.37 -53.67
C GLU A 124 -14.83 -14.36 -53.30
N ILE A 125 -15.56 -14.10 -52.20
CA ILE A 125 -16.76 -14.90 -51.85
C ILE A 125 -17.83 -14.78 -52.95
N GLY A 126 -18.02 -13.57 -53.49
CA GLY A 126 -18.95 -13.31 -54.59
C GLY A 126 -18.59 -14.09 -55.86
N ASP A 127 -17.31 -14.08 -56.24
CA ASP A 127 -16.80 -14.78 -57.41
C ASP A 127 -16.89 -16.31 -57.24
N TYR A 128 -16.57 -16.82 -56.05
CA TYR A 128 -16.80 -18.22 -55.69
C TYR A 128 -18.27 -18.63 -55.83
N LYS A 129 -19.21 -17.84 -55.28
CA LYS A 129 -20.65 -18.13 -55.40
C LYS A 129 -21.13 -18.17 -56.85
N ARG A 130 -20.60 -17.31 -57.73
CA ARG A 130 -20.89 -17.33 -59.17
C ARG A 130 -20.37 -18.60 -59.83
N CYS A 131 -19.14 -19.01 -59.51
CA CYS A 131 -18.53 -20.23 -60.06
C CYS A 131 -19.27 -21.49 -59.60
N LYS A 132 -19.65 -21.57 -58.31
CA LYS A 132 -20.47 -22.66 -57.76
C LYS A 132 -21.82 -22.78 -58.47
N ASN A 133 -22.51 -21.66 -58.70
CA ASN A 133 -23.79 -21.67 -59.43
C ASN A 133 -23.63 -22.13 -60.89
N ARG A 134 -22.52 -21.77 -61.55
CA ARG A 134 -22.20 -22.23 -62.91
C ARG A 134 -21.92 -23.74 -62.91
N HIS A 135 -21.15 -24.23 -61.94
CA HIS A 135 -20.84 -25.65 -61.76
C HIS A 135 -22.11 -26.49 -61.57
N SER A 136 -22.99 -26.12 -60.62
CA SER A 136 -24.28 -26.80 -60.38
C SER A 136 -25.14 -26.88 -61.64
N LYS A 137 -25.28 -25.76 -62.38
CA LYS A 137 -26.05 -25.74 -63.63
C LYS A 137 -25.47 -26.65 -64.71
N CYS A 138 -24.14 -26.69 -64.84
CA CYS A 138 -23.47 -27.59 -65.77
C CYS A 138 -23.62 -29.06 -65.35
N GLN A 139 -23.59 -29.35 -64.05
CA GLN A 139 -23.81 -30.67 -63.50
C GLN A 139 -25.24 -31.16 -63.75
N GLU A 140 -26.26 -30.36 -63.39
CA GLU A 140 -27.68 -30.66 -63.65
C GLU A 140 -27.94 -30.90 -65.15
N THR A 141 -27.31 -30.09 -66.01
CA THR A 141 -27.41 -30.27 -67.46
C THR A 141 -26.79 -31.62 -67.87
N LEU A 142 -25.60 -31.96 -67.38
CA LEU A 142 -24.93 -33.24 -67.69
C LEU A 142 -25.75 -34.44 -67.22
N GLU A 143 -26.30 -34.40 -66.01
CA GLU A 143 -27.16 -35.42 -65.43
C GLU A 143 -28.46 -35.59 -66.22
N SER A 144 -29.06 -34.49 -66.69
CA SER A 144 -30.27 -34.53 -67.55
C SER A 144 -30.04 -35.18 -68.92
N PHE A 145 -28.80 -35.16 -69.44
CA PHE A 145 -28.42 -35.89 -70.66
C PHE A 145 -28.11 -37.36 -70.37
N ALA A 146 -27.53 -37.67 -69.20
CA ALA A 146 -27.24 -39.03 -68.78
C ALA A 146 -28.51 -39.86 -68.48
N GLN A 147 -29.62 -39.20 -68.13
CA GLN A 147 -30.94 -39.83 -67.95
C GLN A 147 -31.72 -40.06 -69.25
N LYS A 148 -31.27 -39.50 -70.39
CA LYS A 148 -31.86 -39.72 -71.72
C LYS A 148 -31.14 -40.88 -72.42
N ASP A 149 -31.86 -41.62 -73.27
CA ASP A 149 -31.43 -42.83 -73.99
C ASP A 149 -29.94 -42.91 -74.38
N VAL A 150 -29.38 -44.13 -74.41
CA VAL A 150 -27.96 -44.45 -74.69
C VAL A 150 -27.44 -43.84 -76.01
N ALA A 151 -28.31 -43.60 -77.00
CA ALA A 151 -27.91 -42.95 -78.26
C ALA A 151 -27.66 -41.42 -78.11
N ALA A 152 -28.21 -40.78 -77.08
CA ALA A 152 -28.04 -39.35 -76.79
C ALA A 152 -26.76 -39.05 -75.99
N SER A 153 -26.20 -40.05 -75.28
CA SER A 153 -24.99 -39.93 -74.46
C SER A 153 -23.68 -40.11 -75.24
N GLU A 154 -23.73 -40.38 -76.55
CA GLU A 154 -22.54 -40.45 -77.42
C GLU A 154 -22.52 -39.36 -78.51
N GLY A 155 -23.55 -38.51 -78.57
CA GLY A 155 -23.67 -37.44 -79.57
C GLY A 155 -22.69 -36.28 -79.34
N LYS A 156 -22.33 -35.55 -80.44
CA LYS A 156 -21.50 -34.32 -80.39
C LYS A 156 -21.94 -33.30 -79.33
N ARG A 157 -23.27 -33.21 -79.11
CA ARG A 157 -23.86 -32.28 -78.14
C ARG A 157 -23.60 -32.69 -76.68
N PHE A 158 -23.54 -33.99 -76.40
CA PHE A 158 -23.15 -34.51 -75.08
C PHE A 158 -21.66 -34.26 -74.79
N GLN A 159 -20.79 -34.50 -75.78
CA GLN A 159 -19.36 -34.21 -75.63
C GLN A 159 -19.10 -32.71 -75.34
N GLN A 160 -19.80 -31.80 -76.01
CA GLN A 160 -19.72 -30.37 -75.72
C GLN A 160 -20.21 -30.01 -74.30
N VAL A 161 -21.25 -30.66 -73.79
CA VAL A 161 -21.73 -30.46 -72.40
C VAL A 161 -20.73 -31.01 -71.39
N LYS A 162 -20.12 -32.16 -71.68
CA LYS A 162 -19.07 -32.79 -70.87
C LYS A 162 -17.80 -31.93 -70.79
N GLU A 163 -17.36 -31.37 -71.90
CA GLU A 163 -16.23 -30.43 -71.94
C GLU A 163 -16.53 -29.15 -71.14
N ARG A 164 -17.75 -28.59 -71.28
CA ARG A 164 -18.18 -27.42 -70.50
C ARG A 164 -18.24 -27.70 -68.99
N PHE A 165 -18.73 -28.88 -68.61
CA PHE A 165 -18.73 -29.30 -67.21
C PHE A 165 -17.30 -29.47 -66.69
N SER A 166 -16.41 -30.12 -67.44
CA SER A 166 -15.01 -30.29 -67.04
C SER A 166 -14.29 -28.95 -66.87
N TRP A 167 -14.59 -27.95 -67.70
CA TRP A 167 -14.05 -26.60 -67.53
C TRP A 167 -14.62 -25.90 -66.29
N ALA A 168 -15.94 -25.98 -66.08
CA ALA A 168 -16.60 -25.40 -64.91
C ALA A 168 -16.15 -26.07 -63.59
N ASP A 169 -15.83 -27.36 -63.63
CA ASP A 169 -15.29 -28.14 -62.50
C ASP A 169 -13.88 -27.68 -62.12
N ARG A 170 -12.98 -27.53 -63.10
CA ARG A 170 -11.65 -26.98 -62.86
C ARG A 170 -11.69 -25.54 -62.34
N ASP A 171 -12.51 -24.69 -62.93
CA ASP A 171 -12.70 -23.29 -62.51
C ASP A 171 -13.26 -23.21 -61.07
N TYR A 172 -14.24 -24.06 -60.75
CA TYR A 172 -14.80 -24.17 -59.41
C TYR A 172 -13.78 -24.66 -58.37
N THR A 173 -13.04 -25.75 -58.65
CA THR A 173 -12.01 -26.27 -57.73
C THR A 173 -10.91 -25.23 -57.49
N GLN A 174 -10.45 -24.55 -58.55
CA GLN A 174 -9.45 -23.49 -58.43
C GLN A 174 -9.96 -22.33 -57.56
N LYS A 175 -11.20 -21.87 -57.78
CA LYS A 175 -11.81 -20.80 -56.98
C LYS A 175 -12.08 -21.22 -55.54
N GLN A 176 -12.40 -22.48 -55.29
CA GLN A 176 -12.55 -23.03 -53.96
C GLN A 176 -11.22 -23.01 -53.19
N GLU A 177 -10.11 -23.37 -53.83
CA GLU A 177 -8.78 -23.31 -53.22
C GLU A 177 -8.35 -21.86 -52.92
N GLN A 178 -8.55 -20.95 -53.87
CA GLN A 178 -8.29 -19.51 -53.68
C GLN A 178 -9.09 -18.93 -52.52
N LEU A 179 -10.39 -19.25 -52.43
CA LEU A 179 -11.24 -18.81 -51.33
C LEU A 179 -10.77 -19.40 -49.99
N SER A 180 -10.38 -20.67 -49.95
CA SER A 180 -9.85 -21.31 -48.73
C SER A 180 -8.59 -20.60 -48.23
N GLN A 181 -7.65 -20.29 -49.13
CA GLN A 181 -6.44 -19.53 -48.79
C GLN A 181 -6.77 -18.10 -48.32
N CYS A 182 -7.70 -17.42 -49.00
CA CYS A 182 -8.18 -16.09 -48.64
C CYS A 182 -8.78 -16.07 -47.22
N LEU A 183 -9.67 -17.00 -46.89
CA LEU A 183 -10.30 -17.12 -45.57
C LEU A 183 -9.29 -17.52 -44.48
N SER A 184 -8.31 -18.37 -44.81
CA SER A 184 -7.19 -18.70 -43.91
C SER A 184 -6.41 -17.44 -43.54
N SER A 185 -6.06 -16.64 -44.55
CA SER A 185 -5.33 -15.39 -44.36
C SER A 185 -6.15 -14.36 -43.58
N LEU A 186 -7.46 -14.29 -43.82
CA LEU A 186 -8.34 -13.39 -43.08
C LEU A 186 -8.37 -13.74 -41.59
N GLU A 187 -8.50 -15.03 -41.26
CA GLU A 187 -8.51 -15.50 -39.86
C GLU A 187 -7.17 -15.23 -39.17
N GLY A 188 -6.05 -15.50 -39.86
CA GLY A 188 -4.71 -15.18 -39.37
C GLY A 188 -4.53 -13.68 -39.14
N ASN A 189 -4.96 -12.84 -40.08
CA ASN A 189 -4.92 -11.39 -39.95
C ASN A 189 -5.86 -10.88 -38.85
N ARG A 190 -7.03 -11.51 -38.65
CA ARG A 190 -7.94 -11.16 -37.55
C ARG A 190 -7.25 -11.34 -36.21
N ILE A 191 -6.70 -12.53 -35.96
CA ILE A 191 -6.00 -12.83 -34.70
C ILE A 191 -4.81 -11.89 -34.52
N LYS A 192 -4.00 -11.71 -35.56
CA LYS A 192 -2.79 -10.88 -35.49
C LYS A 192 -3.10 -9.41 -35.28
N MET A 193 -3.95 -8.81 -36.12
CA MET A 193 -4.20 -7.37 -36.14
C MET A 193 -5.19 -6.96 -35.04
N VAL A 194 -6.35 -7.61 -34.93
CA VAL A 194 -7.33 -7.30 -33.89
C VAL A 194 -6.78 -7.67 -32.50
N GLY A 195 -6.05 -8.79 -32.40
CA GLY A 195 -5.34 -9.16 -31.18
C GLY A 195 -4.26 -8.15 -30.79
N ALA A 196 -3.47 -7.66 -31.76
CA ALA A 196 -2.49 -6.59 -31.51
C ALA A 196 -3.15 -5.28 -31.07
N SER A 197 -4.27 -4.89 -31.70
CA SER A 197 -5.07 -3.73 -31.28
C SER A 197 -5.56 -3.86 -29.84
N LEU A 198 -6.08 -5.03 -29.45
CA LEU A 198 -6.53 -5.28 -28.08
C LEU A 198 -5.39 -5.19 -27.07
N LEU A 199 -4.25 -5.83 -27.36
CA LEU A 199 -3.09 -5.80 -26.46
C LEU A 199 -2.50 -4.40 -26.34
N SER A 200 -2.45 -3.64 -27.44
CA SER A 200 -2.00 -2.25 -27.44
C SER A 200 -2.93 -1.38 -26.60
N LEU A 201 -4.25 -1.52 -26.77
CA LEU A 201 -5.24 -0.81 -25.96
C LEU A 201 -5.07 -1.11 -24.46
N LEU A 202 -4.92 -2.39 -24.08
CA LEU A 202 -4.69 -2.78 -22.69
C LEU A 202 -3.41 -2.18 -22.12
N HIS A 203 -2.32 -2.20 -22.90
CA HIS A 203 -1.04 -1.64 -22.49
C HIS A 203 -1.14 -0.13 -22.27
N THR A 204 -1.71 0.61 -23.24
CA THR A 204 -1.87 2.07 -23.15
C THR A 204 -2.76 2.47 -21.97
N ILE A 205 -3.87 1.75 -21.72
CA ILE A 205 -4.75 2.01 -20.57
C ILE A 205 -4.01 1.73 -19.24
N ALA A 206 -3.23 0.65 -19.16
CA ALA A 206 -2.47 0.34 -17.96
C ALA A 206 -1.41 1.41 -17.68
N GLN A 207 -0.70 1.86 -18.71
CA GLN A 207 0.30 2.92 -18.62
C GLN A 207 -0.33 4.24 -18.17
N PHE A 208 -1.43 4.65 -18.81
CA PHE A 208 -2.17 5.87 -18.45
C PHE A 208 -2.60 5.88 -16.97
N ASN A 209 -3.15 4.76 -16.47
CA ASN A 209 -3.55 4.66 -15.06
C ASN A 209 -2.36 4.67 -14.10
N GLY A 210 -1.23 4.05 -14.48
CA GLY A 210 0.01 4.08 -13.70
C GLY A 210 0.60 5.48 -13.59
N ASP A 211 0.69 6.18 -14.72
CA ASP A 211 1.19 7.57 -14.78
C ASP A 211 0.26 8.51 -13.99
N MET A 212 -1.06 8.36 -14.15
CA MET A 212 -2.04 9.13 -13.38
C MET A 212 -1.90 8.88 -11.88
N SER A 213 -1.81 7.62 -11.44
CA SER A 213 -1.65 7.28 -10.03
C SER A 213 -0.37 7.90 -9.44
N THR A 214 0.73 7.82 -10.18
CA THR A 214 2.02 8.39 -9.77
C THR A 214 1.95 9.92 -9.65
N MET A 215 1.30 10.59 -10.59
CA MET A 215 1.14 12.05 -10.55
C MET A 215 0.20 12.52 -9.44
N LEU A 216 -0.86 11.77 -9.13
CA LEU A 216 -1.83 12.10 -8.09
C LEU A 216 -1.36 11.72 -6.68
N ALA A 217 -0.40 10.81 -6.53
CA ALA A 217 0.08 10.32 -5.23
C ALA A 217 0.46 11.44 -4.23
N PRO A 218 1.19 12.50 -4.62
CA PRO A 218 1.55 13.58 -3.69
C PRO A 218 0.35 14.39 -3.17
N LEU A 219 -0.79 14.35 -3.86
CA LEU A 219 -2.01 15.02 -3.41
C LEU A 219 -2.77 14.19 -2.36
N GLY A 220 -2.48 12.89 -2.26
CA GLY A 220 -3.12 11.97 -1.31
C GLY A 220 -2.47 11.95 0.07
N GLU A 221 -1.38 12.70 0.28
CA GLU A 221 -0.63 12.72 1.55
C GLU A 221 -1.37 13.49 2.67
N TYR A 222 -2.37 14.29 2.32
CA TYR A 222 -3.10 15.16 3.24
C TYR A 222 -4.55 14.68 3.42
N GLN A 223 -4.92 14.26 4.63
CA GLN A 223 -6.30 13.82 4.94
C GLN A 223 -7.13 14.93 5.58
N SER A 224 -6.47 15.93 6.18
CA SER A 224 -7.09 17.10 6.77
C SER A 224 -6.30 18.38 6.49
N VAL A 225 -6.97 19.54 6.56
CA VAL A 225 -6.33 20.87 6.50
C VAL A 225 -5.25 21.01 7.59
N GLY A 226 -5.47 20.36 8.75
CA GLY A 226 -4.50 20.32 9.85
C GLY A 226 -3.21 19.58 9.50
N ASP A 227 -3.23 18.59 8.60
CA ASP A 227 -2.01 17.86 8.17
C ASP A 227 -1.12 18.77 7.32
N TYR A 228 -1.74 19.51 6.40
CA TYR A 228 -1.02 20.44 5.54
C TYR A 228 -0.50 21.67 6.28
N LEU A 229 -1.26 22.20 7.26
CA LEU A 229 -0.80 23.31 8.09
C LEU A 229 0.33 22.89 9.05
N ARG A 230 0.31 21.66 9.56
CA ARG A 230 1.40 21.09 10.37
C ARG A 230 2.71 20.95 9.59
N ASP A 231 2.64 20.63 8.29
CA ASP A 231 3.82 20.50 7.43
C ASP A 231 4.45 21.84 7.00
N ARG A 232 3.68 22.94 6.99
CA ARG A 232 4.18 24.27 6.56
C ARG A 232 4.98 25.01 7.62
N GLU A 233 4.82 24.63 8.88
CA GLU A 233 5.69 25.05 9.97
C GLU A 233 6.11 23.80 10.76
N ILE A 234 6.88 22.89 10.12
CA ILE A 234 7.76 22.04 10.91
C ILE A 234 8.69 23.01 11.66
N ALA A 235 8.34 23.31 12.91
CA ALA A 235 9.15 24.15 13.78
C ALA A 235 10.61 23.72 13.63
N PRO A 236 11.60 24.63 13.55
CA PRO A 236 13.00 24.27 13.32
C PRO A 236 13.48 23.10 14.22
N GLN A 237 12.98 23.06 15.44
CA GLN A 237 13.17 21.98 16.42
C GLN A 237 12.70 20.60 15.93
N LEU A 238 11.56 20.51 15.24
CA LEU A 238 11.01 19.25 14.70
C LEU A 238 11.78 18.78 13.45
N LYS A 239 12.31 19.71 12.65
CA LYS A 239 13.19 19.37 11.51
C LYS A 239 14.53 18.81 11.99
N GLU A 240 15.11 19.46 13.01
CA GLU A 240 16.32 18.98 13.68
C GLU A 240 16.06 17.61 14.32
N ALA A 241 14.95 17.44 15.05
CA ALA A 241 14.55 16.16 15.62
C ALA A 241 14.44 15.06 14.56
N THR A 242 13.81 15.35 13.41
CA THR A 242 13.67 14.37 12.31
C THR A 242 15.03 13.96 11.74
N THR A 243 15.94 14.93 11.59
CA THR A 243 17.32 14.65 11.14
C THR A 243 18.04 13.77 12.17
N THR A 244 17.90 14.09 13.46
CA THR A 244 18.47 13.31 14.57
C THR A 244 17.93 11.88 14.61
N TRP A 245 16.63 11.67 14.35
CA TRP A 245 16.05 10.31 14.29
C TRP A 245 16.69 9.49 13.17
N CYS A 246 16.83 10.06 11.97
CA CYS A 246 17.49 9.40 10.85
C CYS A 246 18.97 9.10 11.15
N SER A 247 19.68 10.02 11.81
CA SER A 247 21.06 9.80 12.24
C SER A 247 21.16 8.64 13.23
N PHE A 248 20.27 8.55 14.22
CA PHE A 248 20.24 7.40 15.13
C PHE A 248 19.94 6.09 14.41
N ALA A 249 18.95 6.08 13.51
CA ALA A 249 18.67 4.91 12.68
C ALA A 249 19.93 4.46 11.92
N GLN A 250 20.69 5.39 11.33
CA GLN A 250 21.93 5.08 10.62
C GLN A 250 23.05 4.57 11.55
N SER A 251 23.25 5.20 12.72
CA SER A 251 24.30 4.79 13.67
C SER A 251 24.07 3.38 14.22
N TYR A 252 22.81 3.00 14.42
CA TYR A 252 22.41 1.66 14.90
C TYR A 252 22.11 0.69 13.75
N GLN A 253 22.53 0.99 12.52
CA GLN A 253 22.20 0.15 11.37
C GLN A 253 22.85 -1.24 11.44
N SER A 254 24.05 -1.37 12.03
CA SER A 254 24.77 -2.65 12.02
C SER A 254 24.14 -3.74 12.91
N ILE A 255 23.44 -3.40 13.99
CA ILE A 255 22.65 -4.40 14.74
C ILE A 255 21.46 -4.92 13.93
N ARG A 256 21.09 -4.22 12.85
CA ARG A 256 20.04 -4.62 11.90
C ARG A 256 20.61 -5.31 10.66
N GLU A 257 21.92 -5.50 10.59
CA GLU A 257 22.53 -6.36 9.58
C GLU A 257 22.30 -7.83 9.99
N ASN A 258 22.30 -8.74 9.01
CA ASN A 258 21.98 -10.17 9.14
C ASN A 258 20.49 -10.47 9.36
N ASP A 259 19.77 -10.67 8.25
CA ASP A 259 18.37 -11.07 8.23
C ASP A 259 18.19 -12.58 8.15
N LEU A 260 16.99 -13.04 8.50
CA LEU A 260 16.54 -14.40 8.19
C LEU A 260 16.69 -14.66 6.68
N SER A 261 17.22 -15.84 6.32
CA SER A 261 17.33 -16.20 4.92
C SER A 261 15.95 -16.34 4.28
N GLY A 262 15.84 -16.15 2.95
CA GLY A 262 14.56 -16.31 2.25
C GLY A 262 13.93 -17.70 2.44
N GLU A 263 14.75 -18.72 2.68
CA GLU A 263 14.28 -20.07 3.01
C GLU A 263 13.70 -20.16 4.44
N ASP A 264 14.34 -19.51 5.41
CA ASP A 264 13.84 -19.46 6.79
C ASP A 264 12.52 -18.70 6.89
N VAL A 265 12.42 -17.54 6.20
CA VAL A 265 11.17 -16.77 6.11
C VAL A 265 10.06 -17.63 5.49
N TYR A 266 10.36 -18.36 4.43
CA TYR A 266 9.40 -19.26 3.80
C TYR A 266 8.94 -20.38 4.74
N ASN A 267 9.88 -21.00 5.48
CA ASN A 267 9.58 -22.05 6.45
C ASN A 267 8.76 -21.53 7.64
N LEU A 268 9.06 -20.33 8.14
CA LEU A 268 8.29 -19.64 9.19
C LEU A 268 6.85 -19.36 8.72
N LEU A 269 6.67 -18.85 7.50
CA LEU A 269 5.35 -18.58 6.94
C LEU A 269 4.53 -19.86 6.73
N LYS A 270 5.16 -20.95 6.28
CA LYS A 270 4.51 -22.28 6.21
C LYS A 270 4.04 -22.74 7.58
N HIS A 271 4.92 -22.63 8.58
CA HIS A 271 4.58 -23.03 9.94
C HIS A 271 3.38 -22.24 10.49
N LYS A 272 3.38 -20.92 10.27
CA LYS A 272 2.30 -20.01 10.69
C LYS A 272 0.97 -20.31 9.99
N LYS A 273 1.00 -20.82 8.75
CA LYS A 273 -0.19 -21.27 8.00
C LYS A 273 -0.70 -22.66 8.44
N GLY A 274 -0.07 -23.29 9.43
CA GLY A 274 -0.46 -24.61 9.93
C GLY A 274 0.08 -25.78 9.10
N GLU A 275 0.99 -25.52 8.16
CA GLU A 275 1.67 -26.59 7.42
C GLU A 275 2.72 -27.26 8.33
N LYS A 276 2.79 -28.60 8.27
CA LYS A 276 3.71 -29.38 9.09
C LYS A 276 5.12 -29.29 8.51
N LEU A 277 6.00 -28.54 9.17
CA LEU A 277 7.44 -28.64 8.99
C LEU A 277 7.92 -30.01 9.53
N SER A 278 8.88 -30.63 8.82
CA SER A 278 9.55 -31.83 9.32
C SER A 278 10.38 -31.51 10.58
N MET A 279 10.63 -32.52 11.42
CA MET A 279 11.43 -32.34 12.64
C MET A 279 12.85 -31.83 12.35
N SER A 280 13.48 -32.27 11.26
CA SER A 280 14.79 -31.79 10.84
C SER A 280 14.75 -30.31 10.45
N GLN A 281 13.77 -29.89 9.65
CA GLN A 281 13.60 -28.47 9.26
C GLN A 281 13.36 -27.57 10.46
N LYS A 282 12.51 -28.00 11.41
CA LYS A 282 12.28 -27.26 12.66
C LYS A 282 13.55 -27.11 13.48
N SER A 283 14.33 -28.18 13.63
CA SER A 283 15.58 -28.15 14.38
C SER A 283 16.61 -27.21 13.73
N VAL A 284 16.75 -27.25 12.41
CA VAL A 284 17.68 -26.37 11.67
C VAL A 284 17.27 -24.90 11.83
N LEU A 285 15.98 -24.60 11.61
CA LEU A 285 15.43 -23.26 11.76
C LEU A 285 15.59 -22.74 13.20
N ALA A 286 15.30 -23.57 14.20
CA ALA A 286 15.48 -23.21 15.61
C ALA A 286 16.95 -22.90 15.95
N THR A 287 17.90 -23.69 15.44
CA THR A 287 19.33 -23.41 15.62
C THR A 287 19.71 -22.08 14.97
N HIS A 288 19.28 -21.83 13.73
CA HIS A 288 19.62 -20.61 13.01
C HIS A 288 19.05 -19.36 13.71
N VAL A 289 17.78 -19.40 14.13
CA VAL A 289 17.15 -18.29 14.87
C VAL A 289 17.87 -18.04 16.20
N LYS A 290 18.27 -19.08 16.93
CA LYS A 290 19.06 -18.93 18.17
C LYS A 290 20.40 -18.24 17.91
N THR A 291 21.12 -18.66 16.87
CA THR A 291 22.37 -18.01 16.48
C THR A 291 22.16 -16.54 16.12
N LEU A 292 21.11 -16.21 15.35
CA LEU A 292 20.77 -14.82 15.02
C LEU A 292 20.46 -13.98 16.27
N LEU A 293 19.76 -14.54 17.26
CA LEU A 293 19.47 -13.86 18.53
C LEU A 293 20.73 -13.66 19.40
N GLU A 294 21.63 -14.65 19.41
CA GLU A 294 22.92 -14.56 20.11
C GLU A 294 23.85 -13.53 19.48
N ASP A 295 23.96 -13.55 18.14
CA ASP A 295 24.73 -12.57 17.37
C ASP A 295 24.15 -11.16 17.56
N TYR A 296 22.83 -11.01 17.45
CA TYR A 296 22.15 -9.75 17.71
C TYR A 296 22.44 -9.19 19.11
N LYS A 297 22.34 -10.03 20.14
CA LYS A 297 22.65 -9.63 21.52
C LYS A 297 24.10 -9.18 21.65
N LYS A 298 25.04 -9.91 21.04
CA LYS A 298 26.46 -9.58 21.05
C LYS A 298 26.75 -8.26 20.33
N ASP A 299 26.09 -8.01 19.20
CA ASP A 299 26.23 -6.76 18.45
C ASP A 299 25.73 -5.58 19.29
N VAL A 300 24.58 -5.74 19.98
CA VAL A 300 24.06 -4.73 20.92
C VAL A 300 25.01 -4.51 22.10
N ASP A 301 25.49 -5.57 22.74
CA ASP A 301 26.45 -5.49 23.86
C ASP A 301 27.75 -4.76 23.44
N SER A 302 28.13 -4.83 22.17
CA SER A 302 29.33 -4.16 21.63
C SER A 302 29.15 -2.66 21.35
N MET A 303 27.90 -2.19 21.31
CA MET A 303 27.54 -0.80 21.00
C MET A 303 27.34 0.09 22.24
N ASP A 304 27.53 -0.42 23.47
CA ASP A 304 27.18 0.33 24.69
C ASP A 304 28.06 1.58 24.90
N ASP A 305 27.62 2.70 24.31
CA ASP A 305 28.22 4.03 24.38
C ASP A 305 27.63 4.87 25.54
N GLY A 306 26.82 4.27 26.42
CA GLY A 306 26.14 4.94 27.54
C GLY A 306 24.76 5.54 27.18
N PRO A 307 24.19 6.38 28.06
CA PRO A 307 22.84 6.92 27.88
C PRO A 307 22.72 7.84 26.66
N VAL A 308 21.70 7.59 25.82
CA VAL A 308 21.43 8.35 24.59
C VAL A 308 20.16 9.17 24.73
N THR A 309 20.19 10.46 24.39
CA THR A 309 19.01 11.33 24.44
C THR A 309 18.42 11.55 23.05
N ILE A 310 17.14 11.20 22.89
CA ILE A 310 16.39 11.30 21.64
C ILE A 310 15.26 12.33 21.78
N PRO A 311 15.05 13.24 20.82
CA PRO A 311 13.90 14.13 20.84
C PRO A 311 12.59 13.35 20.59
N GLY A 312 11.64 13.35 21.54
CA GLY A 312 10.42 12.55 21.52
C GLY A 312 9.24 13.14 20.73
N GLY A 313 9.50 14.07 19.80
CA GLY A 313 8.49 14.75 18.97
C GLY A 313 7.81 13.89 17.90
N PHE A 314 7.85 12.56 18.03
CA PHE A 314 7.52 11.60 16.97
C PHE A 314 6.13 11.82 16.34
N PHE A 315 5.12 12.04 17.18
CA PHE A 315 3.74 12.21 16.71
C PHE A 315 3.47 13.55 16.01
N LYS A 316 4.37 14.54 16.17
CA LYS A 316 4.28 15.81 15.44
C LYS A 316 4.79 15.69 13.99
N ASN A 317 5.62 14.69 13.69
CA ASN A 317 6.03 14.35 12.32
C ASN A 317 6.01 12.82 12.10
N PRO A 318 4.82 12.20 11.96
CA PRO A 318 4.68 10.76 11.79
C PRO A 318 5.40 10.23 10.53
N ALA A 319 5.37 10.99 9.44
CA ALA A 319 6.04 10.62 8.19
C ALA A 319 7.56 10.54 8.38
N GLY A 320 8.16 11.53 9.04
CA GLY A 320 9.60 11.56 9.32
C GLY A 320 10.06 10.41 10.19
N ILE A 321 9.37 10.14 11.30
CA ILE A 321 9.76 9.02 12.18
C ILE A 321 9.54 7.66 11.52
N ARG A 322 8.52 7.48 10.66
CA ARG A 322 8.32 6.23 9.91
C ARG A 322 9.51 5.89 9.00
N VAL A 323 10.13 6.90 8.39
CA VAL A 323 11.32 6.69 7.57
C VAL A 323 12.48 6.19 8.45
N ALA A 324 12.68 6.79 9.62
CA ALA A 324 13.72 6.37 10.56
C ALA A 324 13.46 4.99 11.19
N LEU A 325 12.20 4.59 11.38
CA LEU A 325 11.83 3.29 11.94
C LEU A 325 11.86 2.13 10.94
N LYS A 326 12.22 2.37 9.68
CA LYS A 326 12.30 1.30 8.67
C LYS A 326 13.30 0.23 9.11
N GLY A 327 12.83 -1.02 9.24
CA GLY A 327 13.65 -2.14 9.73
C GLY A 327 13.83 -2.19 11.25
N CYS A 328 13.30 -1.20 11.99
CA CYS A 328 13.32 -1.18 13.46
C CYS A 328 12.12 -1.91 14.07
N CYS A 329 10.97 -1.87 13.39
CA CYS A 329 9.73 -2.47 13.85
C CYS A 329 8.83 -2.83 12.66
N SER A 330 7.78 -3.59 12.94
CA SER A 330 6.84 -4.02 11.89
C SER A 330 6.12 -2.82 11.25
N ARG A 331 5.74 -2.98 9.99
CA ARG A 331 4.97 -1.94 9.26
C ARG A 331 3.71 -1.51 10.02
N LEU A 332 3.00 -2.44 10.65
CA LEU A 332 1.78 -2.13 11.41
C LEU A 332 2.07 -1.24 12.62
N GLU A 333 3.15 -1.51 13.36
CA GLU A 333 3.55 -0.67 14.49
C GLU A 333 3.95 0.74 14.03
N SER A 334 4.65 0.86 12.89
CA SER A 334 5.01 2.17 12.32
C SER A 334 3.80 3.00 11.87
N LEU A 335 2.73 2.35 11.39
CA LEU A 335 1.49 3.01 10.96
C LEU A 335 0.60 3.40 12.15
N ALA A 336 0.69 2.69 13.26
CA ALA A 336 -0.08 3.01 14.47
C ALA A 336 0.26 4.41 15.05
N ILE A 337 1.42 4.98 14.68
CA ILE A 337 1.85 6.34 15.07
C ILE A 337 0.86 7.41 14.61
N ASP A 338 0.21 7.23 13.45
CA ASP A 338 -0.78 8.17 12.90
C ASP A 338 -2.08 8.20 13.71
N GLY A 339 -2.37 7.13 14.47
CA GLY A 339 -3.62 6.97 15.23
C GLY A 339 -3.62 7.66 16.60
N VAL A 340 -2.52 8.29 17.01
CA VAL A 340 -2.39 8.87 18.36
C VAL A 340 -3.12 10.21 18.45
N ASN A 341 -4.12 10.29 19.33
CA ASN A 341 -4.83 11.54 19.59
C ASN A 341 -3.97 12.51 20.40
N LEU A 342 -3.48 13.57 19.75
CA LEU A 342 -2.65 14.61 20.38
C LEU A 342 -3.46 15.70 21.09
N CYS A 343 -4.75 15.83 20.76
CA CYS A 343 -5.64 16.84 21.34
C CYS A 343 -6.89 16.14 21.91
N PRO A 344 -6.74 15.33 22.96
CA PRO A 344 -7.88 14.68 23.60
C PRO A 344 -8.83 15.72 24.18
N SER A 345 -10.14 15.45 24.11
CA SER A 345 -11.11 16.31 24.80
C SER A 345 -10.92 16.20 26.31
N HIS A 346 -11.38 17.22 27.06
CA HIS A 346 -11.32 17.20 28.52
C HIS A 346 -11.99 15.95 29.12
N HIS A 347 -13.06 15.44 28.49
CA HIS A 347 -13.74 14.22 28.91
C HIS A 347 -12.85 12.98 28.70
N ASP A 348 -12.19 12.89 27.55
CA ASP A 348 -11.31 11.76 27.21
C ASP A 348 -10.06 11.73 28.10
N MET A 349 -9.51 12.91 28.43
CA MET A 349 -8.40 13.04 29.39
C MET A 349 -8.79 12.46 30.75
N ILE A 350 -9.96 12.83 31.28
CA ILE A 350 -10.43 12.31 32.58
C ILE A 350 -10.64 10.81 32.53
N ALA A 351 -11.31 10.30 31.49
CA ALA A 351 -11.57 8.86 31.34
C ALA A 351 -10.25 8.05 31.28
N THR A 352 -9.27 8.54 30.54
CA THR A 352 -7.94 7.92 30.44
C THR A 352 -7.22 7.95 31.79
N LEU A 353 -7.22 9.11 32.46
CA LEU A 353 -6.55 9.27 33.74
C LEU A 353 -7.16 8.42 34.85
N GLN A 354 -8.47 8.19 34.83
CA GLN A 354 -9.12 7.27 35.78
C GLN A 354 -8.57 5.84 35.70
N LEU A 355 -8.18 5.39 34.49
CA LEU A 355 -7.62 4.06 34.27
C LEU A 355 -6.12 3.99 34.56
N GLU A 356 -5.39 5.08 34.28
CA GLU A 356 -3.93 5.07 34.26
C GLU A 356 -3.28 5.53 35.58
N ILE A 357 -3.90 6.45 36.33
CA ILE A 357 -3.39 6.94 37.62
C ILE A 357 -3.14 5.82 38.65
N PRO A 358 -4.00 4.78 38.79
CA PRO A 358 -3.75 3.68 39.73
C PRO A 358 -2.43 2.93 39.46
N LYS A 359 -1.94 2.93 38.22
CA LYS A 359 -0.70 2.27 37.79
C LYS A 359 0.52 3.20 37.90
N VAL A 360 0.39 4.34 38.57
CA VAL A 360 1.43 5.37 38.65
C VAL A 360 1.81 5.63 40.09
N GLN A 361 3.09 5.44 40.40
CA GLN A 361 3.72 5.92 41.61
C GLN A 361 4.22 7.34 41.37
N LEU A 362 3.49 8.31 41.93
CA LEU A 362 3.79 9.73 41.76
C LEU A 362 4.72 10.22 42.88
N ALA A 363 5.82 10.84 42.53
CA ALA A 363 6.67 11.61 43.44
C ALA A 363 6.72 13.08 43.01
N VAL A 364 6.64 13.98 43.99
CA VAL A 364 6.55 15.42 43.74
C VAL A 364 7.64 16.14 44.53
N ALA A 365 8.27 17.15 43.91
CA ALA A 365 9.19 18.06 44.58
C ALA A 365 8.88 19.52 44.22
N SER A 366 8.55 20.32 45.23
CA SER A 366 8.44 21.78 45.08
C SER A 366 9.82 22.43 45.20
N VAL A 367 9.94 23.68 44.74
CA VAL A 367 11.23 24.41 44.73
C VAL A 367 11.82 24.45 46.15
N GLY A 368 13.03 23.90 46.30
CA GLY A 368 13.77 23.86 47.58
C GLY A 368 13.25 22.84 48.62
N LYS A 369 12.29 21.97 48.25
CA LYS A 369 11.78 20.89 49.12
C LYS A 369 12.23 19.51 48.63
N PRO A 370 12.42 18.53 49.52
CA PRO A 370 12.74 17.16 49.13
C PRO A 370 11.58 16.51 48.38
N TRP A 371 11.90 15.47 47.61
CA TRP A 371 10.91 14.60 46.99
C TRP A 371 10.03 13.94 48.04
N HIS A 372 8.72 13.94 47.79
CA HIS A 372 7.77 13.17 48.60
C HIS A 372 6.87 12.35 47.67
N THR A 373 6.63 11.11 48.08
CA THR A 373 5.79 10.16 47.35
C THR A 373 4.32 10.42 47.68
N VAL A 374 3.49 10.60 46.66
CA VAL A 374 2.05 10.81 46.81
C VAL A 374 1.36 9.45 46.90
N ALA A 375 0.70 9.18 48.03
CA ALA A 375 0.00 7.93 48.28
C ALA A 375 -1.01 7.62 47.15
N ASN A 376 -1.09 6.35 46.76
CA ASN A 376 -2.11 5.90 45.81
C ASN A 376 -3.47 5.92 46.49
N LEU A 377 -4.44 6.57 45.85
CA LEU A 377 -5.80 6.70 46.35
C LEU A 377 -6.71 5.75 45.59
N GLU A 378 -7.71 5.19 46.26
CA GLU A 378 -8.73 4.33 45.65
C GLU A 378 -10.09 5.04 45.70
N GLY A 379 -10.90 4.94 44.63
CA GLY A 379 -12.26 5.51 44.56
C GLY A 379 -12.58 6.26 43.27
N SER A 380 -13.81 6.77 43.15
CA SER A 380 -14.35 7.41 41.94
C SER A 380 -13.75 8.79 41.62
N ASP A 381 -13.17 9.48 42.61
CA ASP A 381 -12.60 10.83 42.48
C ASP A 381 -11.05 10.84 42.45
N ILE A 382 -10.44 9.78 41.92
CA ILE A 382 -8.98 9.62 41.92
C ILE A 382 -8.25 10.77 41.20
N VAL A 383 -8.80 11.25 40.08
CA VAL A 383 -8.25 12.36 39.29
C VAL A 383 -8.29 13.66 40.11
N GLN A 384 -9.44 14.00 40.70
CA GLN A 384 -9.58 15.23 41.49
C GLN A 384 -8.66 15.23 42.71
N SER A 385 -8.52 14.06 43.35
CA SER A 385 -7.65 13.92 44.52
C SER A 385 -6.18 14.09 44.13
N ARG A 386 -5.74 13.52 43.00
CA ARG A 386 -4.39 13.77 42.46
C ARG A 386 -4.17 15.23 42.08
N GLN A 387 -5.15 15.87 41.44
CA GLN A 387 -5.08 17.31 41.15
C GLN A 387 -4.93 18.13 42.43
N HIS A 388 -5.56 17.72 43.55
CA HIS A 388 -5.39 18.39 44.83
C HIS A 388 -3.97 18.24 45.40
N CYS A 389 -3.35 17.07 45.25
CA CYS A 389 -1.96 16.85 45.69
C CYS A 389 -0.94 17.71 44.93
N LEU A 390 -1.24 18.13 43.70
CA LEU A 390 -0.36 19.01 42.93
C LEU A 390 -0.44 20.49 43.36
N LYS A 391 -1.27 20.83 44.35
CA LYS A 391 -1.50 22.22 44.74
C LYS A 391 -0.22 22.86 45.29
N ASP A 392 0.45 22.16 46.19
CA ASP A 392 1.68 22.64 46.81
C ASP A 392 2.87 22.69 45.84
N LEU A 393 2.76 21.99 44.71
CA LEU A 393 3.71 22.05 43.60
C LEU A 393 3.48 23.31 42.75
N ILE A 394 2.23 23.58 42.39
CA ILE A 394 1.87 24.56 41.35
C ILE A 394 1.56 25.96 41.92
N GLU A 395 1.04 26.07 43.14
CA GLU A 395 0.72 27.35 43.77
C GLU A 395 1.93 28.32 43.86
N PRO A 396 3.16 27.85 44.14
CA PRO A 396 4.36 28.69 44.07
C PRO A 396 4.62 29.28 42.67
N LEU A 397 4.34 28.55 41.59
CA LEU A 397 4.51 29.03 40.22
C LEU A 397 3.58 30.22 39.93
N ALA A 398 2.29 30.13 40.30
CA ALA A 398 1.37 31.26 40.13
C ALA A 398 1.79 32.50 40.91
N LYS A 399 2.31 32.31 42.13
CA LYS A 399 2.81 33.41 42.97
C LYS A 399 4.04 34.08 42.36
N GLN A 400 4.89 33.34 41.68
CA GLN A 400 6.09 33.87 41.02
C GLN A 400 5.74 34.82 39.85
N PHE A 401 4.60 34.59 39.19
CA PHE A 401 4.16 35.36 38.02
C PHE A 401 3.09 36.41 38.29
N ASP A 402 2.69 36.60 39.56
CA ASP A 402 1.56 37.46 39.95
C ASP A 402 0.23 37.16 39.21
N ILE A 403 0.08 35.94 38.68
CA ILE A 403 -1.13 35.45 38.02
C ILE A 403 -1.74 34.37 38.92
N PRO A 404 -2.78 34.68 39.72
CA PRO A 404 -3.40 33.69 40.57
C PRO A 404 -4.17 32.68 39.73
N PHE A 405 -4.01 31.40 40.03
CA PHE A 405 -4.88 30.38 39.45
C PHE A 405 -6.32 30.59 39.92
N THR A 406 -7.22 30.85 38.96
CA THR A 406 -8.65 30.60 39.17
C THR A 406 -8.89 29.10 39.40
N LYS A 407 -9.99 28.74 40.07
CA LYS A 407 -10.32 27.32 40.32
C LYS A 407 -10.36 26.49 39.01
N GLU A 408 -10.78 27.10 37.92
CA GLU A 408 -10.89 26.48 36.61
C GLU A 408 -9.53 26.35 35.90
N SER A 409 -8.74 27.43 35.87
CA SER A 409 -7.39 27.40 35.28
C SER A 409 -6.47 26.42 36.03
N TYR A 410 -6.56 26.35 37.35
CA TYR A 410 -5.86 25.35 38.16
C TYR A 410 -6.21 23.92 37.72
N ARG A 411 -7.52 23.64 37.62
CA ARG A 411 -8.02 22.32 37.23
C ARG A 411 -7.58 21.95 35.81
N SER A 412 -7.67 22.87 34.87
CA SER A 412 -7.26 22.63 33.49
C SER A 412 -5.75 22.39 33.36
N PHE A 413 -4.93 23.21 34.02
CA PHE A 413 -3.48 23.07 34.00
C PHE A 413 -3.01 21.77 34.66
N THR A 414 -3.52 21.46 35.87
CA THR A 414 -3.19 20.19 36.54
C THR A 414 -3.65 18.96 35.76
N LEU A 415 -4.79 19.04 35.06
CA LEU A 415 -5.25 17.97 34.20
C LEU A 415 -4.29 17.75 33.02
N THR A 416 -3.79 18.84 32.41
CA THR A 416 -2.81 18.79 31.32
C THR A 416 -1.49 18.15 31.79
N VAL A 417 -0.98 18.57 32.96
CA VAL A 417 0.23 17.98 33.57
C VAL A 417 0.05 16.49 33.85
N LEU A 418 -1.07 16.09 34.46
CA LEU A 418 -1.34 14.67 34.74
C LEU A 418 -1.51 13.86 33.46
N ASN A 419 -2.19 14.42 32.45
CA ASN A 419 -2.37 13.74 31.17
C ASN A 419 -1.04 13.51 30.46
N GLU A 420 -0.17 14.51 30.38
CA GLU A 420 1.15 14.31 29.79
C GLU A 420 1.98 13.29 30.58
N ALA A 421 1.89 13.29 31.91
CA ALA A 421 2.62 12.35 32.77
C ALA A 421 2.11 10.89 32.72
N CYS A 422 0.82 10.68 32.45
CA CYS A 422 0.18 9.36 32.55
C CYS A 422 -0.34 8.80 31.22
N SER A 423 -0.34 9.59 30.14
CA SER A 423 -0.94 9.20 28.86
C SER A 423 -0.19 8.06 28.17
N GLU A 424 -0.93 7.31 27.36
CA GLU A 424 -0.38 6.28 26.46
C GLU A 424 0.63 6.87 25.47
N LYS A 425 0.43 8.12 25.04
CA LYS A 425 1.38 8.87 24.19
C LYS A 425 2.80 8.84 24.75
N THR A 426 2.98 9.07 26.05
CA THR A 426 4.29 9.09 26.71
C THR A 426 4.95 7.72 26.73
N ILE A 427 4.15 6.67 26.95
CA ILE A 427 4.61 5.28 26.91
C ILE A 427 5.04 4.91 25.48
N LEU A 428 4.20 5.24 24.49
CA LEU A 428 4.45 4.92 23.09
C LEU A 428 5.66 5.70 22.55
N ALA A 429 5.84 6.97 22.93
CA ALA A 429 7.04 7.73 22.57
C ALA A 429 8.30 7.04 23.10
N SER A 430 8.27 6.60 24.36
CA SER A 430 9.37 5.86 24.97
C SER A 430 9.64 4.53 24.25
N LYS A 431 8.58 3.80 23.85
CA LYS A 431 8.70 2.58 23.04
C LYS A 431 9.39 2.87 21.70
N ILE A 432 8.96 3.92 21.00
CA ILE A 432 9.51 4.33 19.70
C ILE A 432 11.00 4.65 19.83
N ALA A 433 11.41 5.34 20.90
CA ALA A 433 12.81 5.62 21.17
C ALA A 433 13.65 4.33 21.34
N VAL A 434 13.12 3.34 22.08
CA VAL A 434 13.79 2.04 22.23
C VAL A 434 13.83 1.28 20.89
N GLN A 435 12.74 1.28 20.12
CA GLN A 435 12.70 0.65 18.79
C GLN A 435 13.68 1.32 17.83
N LEU A 436 13.80 2.64 17.86
CA LEU A 436 14.73 3.38 17.01
C LEU A 436 16.20 3.02 17.26
N LEU A 437 16.56 2.64 18.49
CA LEU A 437 17.93 2.23 18.82
C LEU A 437 18.11 0.70 18.70
N TYR A 438 17.23 -0.07 19.33
CA TYR A 438 17.38 -1.52 19.55
C TYR A 438 16.25 -2.36 18.94
N GLY A 439 15.51 -1.79 18.00
CA GLY A 439 14.52 -2.52 17.23
C GLY A 439 15.16 -3.21 16.02
N LYS A 440 14.74 -4.44 15.78
CA LYS A 440 15.04 -5.20 14.56
C LYS A 440 13.79 -5.95 14.12
N ASP A 441 13.24 -5.52 12.98
CA ASP A 441 12.06 -6.14 12.38
C ASP A 441 12.29 -7.63 12.14
N ASP A 442 11.22 -8.42 12.23
CA ASP A 442 11.22 -9.88 12.06
C ASP A 442 12.16 -10.69 13.00
N LEU A 443 12.80 -10.09 14.01
CA LEU A 443 13.64 -10.79 14.98
C LEU A 443 13.24 -10.51 16.44
N VAL A 444 13.09 -9.24 16.82
CA VAL A 444 12.84 -8.85 18.22
C VAL A 444 11.63 -7.93 18.34
N VAL A 445 11.02 -7.96 19.52
CA VAL A 445 9.89 -7.12 19.90
C VAL A 445 10.22 -6.40 21.21
N VAL A 446 9.91 -5.11 21.24
CA VAL A 446 10.03 -4.26 22.42
C VAL A 446 8.71 -4.29 23.20
N LYS A 447 8.76 -4.73 24.46
CA LYS A 447 7.60 -4.83 25.36
C LYS A 447 7.87 -4.10 26.66
N LEU A 448 6.83 -3.60 27.30
CA LEU A 448 6.97 -3.01 28.63
C LEU A 448 7.28 -4.11 29.66
N SER A 449 8.24 -3.87 30.55
CA SER A 449 8.56 -4.84 31.61
C SER A 449 7.35 -5.10 32.53
N PRO A 450 7.26 -6.29 33.15
CA PRO A 450 6.19 -6.60 34.10
C PRO A 450 6.08 -5.56 35.23
N ASP A 451 7.21 -5.06 35.72
CA ASP A 451 7.22 -4.05 36.79
C ASP A 451 6.69 -2.71 36.30
N SER A 452 7.18 -2.20 35.16
CA SER A 452 6.68 -0.96 34.59
C SER A 452 5.24 -1.05 34.09
N SER A 453 4.74 -2.24 33.75
CA SER A 453 3.33 -2.43 33.39
C SER A 453 2.39 -2.36 34.60
N LYS A 454 2.86 -2.77 35.78
CA LYS A 454 2.10 -2.72 37.03
C LYS A 454 2.17 -1.34 37.68
N THR A 455 3.37 -0.77 37.74
CA THR A 455 3.62 0.49 38.44
C THR A 455 4.71 1.28 37.74
N ARG A 456 4.36 2.48 37.30
CA ARG A 456 5.26 3.41 36.60
C ARG A 456 5.69 4.51 37.56
N ASN A 457 6.97 4.84 37.54
CA ASN A 457 7.49 5.92 38.36
C ASN A 457 7.36 7.25 37.60
N VAL A 458 6.60 8.18 38.17
CA VAL A 458 6.41 9.53 37.64
C VAL A 458 6.94 10.53 38.64
N ARG A 459 7.84 11.41 38.21
CA ARG A 459 8.43 12.46 39.02
C ARG A 459 8.02 13.81 38.46
N LEU A 460 7.38 14.63 39.29
CA LEU A 460 6.99 16.00 38.96
C LEU A 460 7.75 16.99 39.82
N HIS A 461 8.39 17.97 39.20
CA HIS A 461 9.05 19.05 39.95
C HIS A 461 8.90 20.40 39.26
N CYS A 462 8.89 21.46 40.05
CA CYS A 462 8.90 22.82 39.51
C CYS A 462 10.33 23.27 39.27
N LYS A 463 10.60 23.76 38.06
CA LYS A 463 11.88 24.38 37.69
C LYS A 463 11.58 25.61 36.84
N GLU A 464 12.27 26.70 37.15
CA GLU A 464 12.14 27.98 36.44
C GLU A 464 10.70 28.49 36.41
N ASN A 465 10.00 28.23 35.30
CA ASN A 465 8.71 28.82 34.94
C ASN A 465 7.61 27.77 34.71
N GLY A 466 7.89 26.49 34.95
CA GLY A 466 6.99 25.40 34.58
C GLY A 466 7.10 24.16 35.46
N VAL A 467 6.30 23.16 35.11
CA VAL A 467 6.33 21.83 35.72
C VAL A 467 7.10 20.88 34.81
N ASN A 468 8.21 20.38 35.32
CA ASN A 468 8.95 19.29 34.70
C ASN A 468 8.29 17.95 35.04
N ILE A 469 8.13 17.14 34.01
CA ILE A 469 7.52 15.83 34.05
C ILE A 469 8.59 14.82 33.64
N GLU A 470 8.87 13.86 34.51
CA GLU A 470 9.75 12.74 34.22
C GLU A 470 8.99 11.43 34.41
N VAL A 471 9.00 10.58 33.39
CA VAL A 471 8.37 9.25 33.42
C VAL A 471 9.44 8.20 33.15
N GLN A 472 9.64 7.33 34.13
CA GLN A 472 10.65 6.28 34.06
C GLN A 472 9.98 4.94 33.74
N LEU A 473 10.45 4.28 32.69
CA LEU A 473 9.95 3.00 32.21
C LEU A 473 11.12 2.07 31.92
N THR A 474 10.93 0.78 32.19
CA THR A 474 11.84 -0.30 31.81
C THR A 474 11.18 -1.14 30.73
N TRP A 475 11.91 -1.36 29.63
CA TRP A 475 11.51 -2.10 28.46
C TRP A 475 12.29 -3.39 28.34
N TRP A 476 11.61 -4.43 27.91
CA TRP A 476 12.16 -5.74 27.61
C TRP A 476 12.28 -5.89 26.09
N VAL A 477 13.49 -6.21 25.63
CA VAL A 477 13.71 -6.65 24.25
C VAL A 477 13.72 -8.17 24.26
N THR A 478 12.72 -8.77 23.61
CA THR A 478 12.51 -10.23 23.56
C THR A 478 12.45 -10.69 22.11
N SER A 479 12.63 -11.97 21.82
CA SER A 479 12.38 -12.49 20.47
C SER A 479 10.91 -12.30 20.04
N ASP A 480 10.66 -12.28 18.73
CA ASP A 480 9.31 -12.22 18.19
C ASP A 480 8.59 -13.57 18.28
N LYS A 481 7.89 -13.79 19.40
CA LYS A 481 7.04 -14.98 19.61
C LYS A 481 5.97 -15.16 18.54
N SER A 482 5.47 -14.08 17.93
CA SER A 482 4.44 -14.20 16.88
C SER A 482 4.98 -14.85 15.61
N LEU A 483 6.30 -14.82 15.43
CA LEU A 483 7.03 -15.48 14.34
C LEU A 483 7.58 -16.84 14.77
N PHE A 484 8.13 -16.94 15.99
CA PHE A 484 8.89 -18.12 16.44
C PHE A 484 8.11 -19.11 17.32
N SER A 485 6.83 -18.85 17.59
CA SER A 485 5.99 -19.78 18.35
C SER A 485 5.99 -21.19 17.73
N GLY A 486 6.28 -22.21 18.56
CA GLY A 486 6.35 -23.60 18.12
C GLY A 486 7.66 -24.01 17.41
N ILE A 487 8.62 -23.08 17.30
CA ILE A 487 9.99 -23.32 16.81
C ILE A 487 10.99 -23.16 17.96
N LEU A 488 10.87 -22.07 18.73
CA LEU A 488 11.65 -21.88 19.94
C LEU A 488 10.86 -22.36 21.17
N GLU A 489 11.51 -23.17 22.01
CA GLU A 489 11.06 -23.44 23.38
C GLU A 489 11.57 -22.30 24.26
N GLU A 490 10.92 -21.13 24.20
CA GLU A 490 11.29 -20.00 25.06
C GLU A 490 10.55 -20.05 26.38
N ASP A 491 11.29 -19.82 27.46
CA ASP A 491 10.74 -19.54 28.77
C ASP A 491 10.38 -18.05 28.84
N ASP A 492 9.12 -17.74 29.15
CA ASP A 492 8.57 -16.37 29.24
C ASP A 492 9.22 -15.50 30.33
N SER A 493 10.19 -16.06 31.05
CA SER A 493 10.73 -15.54 32.29
C SER A 493 11.83 -14.49 32.11
N GLN A 494 12.48 -14.38 30.94
CA GLN A 494 13.64 -13.49 30.78
C GLN A 494 13.72 -12.77 29.42
N PRO A 495 14.03 -11.45 29.40
CA PRO A 495 14.34 -10.72 28.17
C PRO A 495 15.76 -11.03 27.67
N LEU A 496 16.05 -10.70 26.40
CA LEU A 496 17.43 -10.73 25.89
C LEU A 496 18.30 -9.73 26.66
N PHE A 497 17.74 -8.54 26.89
CA PHE A 497 18.28 -7.45 27.70
C PHE A 497 17.15 -6.46 28.06
N GLU A 498 17.44 -5.57 29.00
CA GLU A 498 16.54 -4.50 29.42
C GLU A 498 17.03 -3.14 28.91
N VAL A 499 16.08 -2.22 28.73
CA VAL A 499 16.37 -0.83 28.37
C VAL A 499 15.55 0.08 29.27
N ASN A 500 16.22 0.98 29.98
CA ASN A 500 15.55 2.01 30.77
C ASN A 500 15.34 3.25 29.91
N THR A 501 14.16 3.83 30.02
CA THR A 501 13.85 5.11 29.39
C THR A 501 13.38 6.11 30.44
N THR A 502 13.90 7.33 30.36
CA THR A 502 13.37 8.48 31.09
C THR A 502 12.82 9.47 30.07
N TYR A 503 11.49 9.56 29.98
CA TYR A 503 10.81 10.61 29.23
C TYR A 503 10.79 11.88 30.07
N SER A 504 11.28 12.98 29.52
CA SER A 504 11.40 14.26 30.20
C SER A 504 10.80 15.38 29.34
N THR A 505 9.84 16.13 29.90
CA THR A 505 9.25 17.31 29.26
C THR A 505 8.96 18.39 30.30
N MET A 506 8.80 19.63 29.83
CA MET A 506 8.43 20.78 30.66
C MET A 506 7.15 21.39 30.10
N ILE A 507 6.15 21.57 30.96
CA ILE A 507 4.99 22.41 30.65
C ILE A 507 5.24 23.77 31.30
N ASP A 508 5.65 24.74 30.49
CA ASP A 508 5.81 26.13 30.91
C ASP A 508 4.44 26.76 31.14
N TYR A 509 4.31 27.48 32.26
CA TYR A 509 3.04 28.04 32.66
C TYR A 509 2.59 29.20 31.75
N MET A 510 3.52 30.05 31.32
CA MET A 510 3.22 31.18 30.45
C MET A 510 2.91 30.70 29.04
N ASP A 511 3.70 29.77 28.51
CA ASP A 511 3.41 29.18 27.19
C ASP A 511 2.05 28.47 27.18
N TYR A 512 1.67 27.81 28.29
CA TYR A 512 0.35 27.21 28.44
C TYR A 512 -0.78 28.25 28.42
N LEU A 513 -0.63 29.37 29.13
CA LEU A 513 -1.64 30.44 29.16
C LEU A 513 -1.80 31.15 27.81
N GLU A 514 -0.69 31.29 27.07
CA GLU A 514 -0.65 31.91 25.74
C GLU A 514 -0.97 30.92 24.61
N GLU A 515 -1.32 29.67 24.94
CA GLU A 515 -1.57 28.57 23.99
C GLU A 515 -0.43 28.36 22.98
N LYS A 516 0.81 28.65 23.41
CA LYS A 516 2.02 28.44 22.60
C LYS A 516 2.34 26.96 22.49
N GLU A 517 3.01 26.62 21.39
CA GLU A 517 3.43 25.26 21.15
C GLU A 517 4.48 24.81 22.19
N SER A 518 4.21 23.68 22.84
CA SER A 518 5.12 23.11 23.82
C SER A 518 6.42 22.62 23.17
N ARG A 519 7.52 22.77 23.93
CA ARG A 519 8.84 22.22 23.57
C ARG A 519 8.73 20.71 23.34
N LEU A 520 9.57 20.19 22.44
CA LEU A 520 9.63 18.75 22.20
C LEU A 520 10.10 18.03 23.47
N PRO A 521 9.48 16.90 23.84
CA PRO A 521 9.99 16.09 24.93
C PRO A 521 11.35 15.51 24.55
N SER A 522 12.12 15.10 25.56
CA SER A 522 13.38 14.38 25.41
C SER A 522 13.26 13.02 26.06
N ILE A 523 13.86 11.99 25.47
CA ILE A 523 13.81 10.62 25.96
C ILE A 523 15.24 10.15 26.10
N THR A 524 15.68 9.96 27.33
CA THR A 524 16.98 9.34 27.61
C THR A 524 16.80 7.83 27.62
N VAL A 525 17.57 7.12 26.82
CA VAL A 525 17.56 5.66 26.66
C VAL A 525 18.87 5.11 27.18
N GLU A 526 18.80 4.16 28.11
CA GLU A 526 19.95 3.56 28.78
C GLU A 526 19.87 2.03 28.68
N TYR A 527 20.91 1.42 28.13
CA TYR A 527 21.04 -0.02 28.00
C TYR A 527 21.29 -0.68 29.37
N ARG A 528 20.70 -1.86 29.60
CA ARG A 528 20.97 -2.69 30.78
C ARG A 528 21.12 -4.15 30.38
N SER A 529 22.35 -4.66 30.45
CA SER A 529 22.62 -6.07 30.20
C SER A 529 22.01 -6.97 31.28
N CYS A 530 21.29 -8.00 30.87
CA CYS A 530 20.84 -9.10 31.74
C CYS A 530 21.98 -10.10 31.95
N ALA A 531 23.05 -9.70 32.64
CA ALA A 531 24.05 -10.66 33.13
C ALA A 531 23.49 -11.39 34.37
N LYS A 532 23.65 -12.71 34.43
CA LYS A 532 23.23 -13.54 35.57
C LYS A 532 23.80 -12.96 36.87
N GLN A 533 22.95 -12.53 37.78
CA GLN A 533 23.30 -12.32 39.18
C GLN A 533 23.58 -13.68 39.82
N ASP A 534 24.79 -14.20 39.63
CA ASP A 534 25.36 -15.23 40.49
C ASP A 534 26.31 -14.55 41.48
N THR A 535 25.84 -14.47 42.74
CA THR A 535 26.63 -14.41 43.99
C THR A 535 27.60 -13.24 44.24
N GLN A 536 27.17 -12.38 45.18
CA GLN A 536 27.90 -11.73 46.28
C GLN A 536 27.64 -10.22 46.34
N ASP A 537 26.70 -9.82 47.20
CA ASP A 537 26.96 -8.80 48.22
C ASP A 537 25.72 -8.67 49.14
N SER A 538 25.56 -9.68 49.97
CA SER A 538 24.85 -9.58 51.23
C SER A 538 25.87 -9.43 52.36
N THR A 539 26.64 -8.34 52.38
CA THR A 539 27.18 -7.78 53.62
C THR A 539 27.59 -6.32 53.43
N GLN A 540 27.26 -5.50 54.43
CA GLN A 540 27.70 -4.11 54.66
C GLN A 540 26.84 -2.98 54.05
N LEU A 541 25.81 -2.60 54.81
CA LEU A 541 25.64 -1.21 55.26
C LEU A 541 24.64 -1.19 56.44
N GLN A 542 25.14 -1.61 57.59
CA GLN A 542 24.73 -1.07 58.88
C GLN A 542 25.94 -0.35 59.46
N THR A 543 25.95 0.98 59.37
CA THR A 543 26.38 1.94 60.39
C THR A 543 25.96 3.32 59.93
#